data_AF-A0A358T136-F1
#
_entry.id   AF-A0A358T136-F1
#
_cell.length_a   1.000
_cell.length_b   1.000
_cell.length_c   1.000
_cell.angle_alpha   90.00
_cell.angle_beta   90.00
_cell.angle_gamma   90.00
#
_symmetry.space_group_name_H-M   'P 1'
#
loop_
_entity.id
_entity.type
_entity.pdbx_description
1 polymer ?
#
loop_
_entity_poly.entity_id
_entity_poly.type
_entity_poly.pdbx_seq_one_letter_code
_entity_poly.pdbx_strand_id
1 'polypeptide(L)'
;MKWNVQEYRDGFRATKTNGLSAYIRRICLWPETKPLQGPGYDISYKGLAIARVYFENKGATVKALAMSGAFPEISDLDLVEIALRLNKLRSAAAAGLN
;
A
#
# COMPACT_ATOMS: atom_id res chain seq x y z
N MET A 1 13.17 7.89 7.74
CA MET A 1 11.92 7.63 8.50
C MET A 1 11.60 6.15 8.36
N LYS A 2 10.95 5.47 9.32
CA LYS A 2 10.73 4.02 9.23
C LYS A 2 9.25 3.69 9.44
N TRP A 3 8.52 3.44 8.36
CA TRP A 3 7.18 2.84 8.41
C TRP A 3 7.29 1.33 8.64
N ASN A 4 6.85 0.82 9.78
CA ASN A 4 6.76 -0.61 9.98
C ASN A 4 5.49 -1.14 9.29
N VAL A 5 5.64 -2.05 8.33
CA VAL A 5 4.50 -2.69 7.65
C VAL A 5 4.41 -4.11 8.16
N GLN A 6 3.24 -4.50 8.65
CA GLN A 6 2.97 -5.82 9.18
C GLN A 6 1.61 -6.31 8.69
N GLU A 7 1.41 -7.62 8.66
CA GLU A 7 0.10 -8.20 8.38
C GLU A 7 -0.91 -7.81 9.47
N TYR A 8 -2.13 -7.47 9.05
CA TYR A 8 -3.19 -7.04 9.96
C TYR A 8 -4.56 -7.38 9.37
N ARG A 9 -5.21 -8.39 9.96
CA ARG A 9 -6.48 -8.97 9.45
C ARG A 9 -6.31 -9.38 7.97
N ASP A 10 -7.30 -9.11 7.11
CA ASP A 10 -7.29 -9.35 5.65
C ASP A 10 -6.37 -8.43 4.83
N GLY A 11 -5.36 -7.82 5.44
CA GLY A 11 -4.47 -6.88 4.76
C GLY A 11 -3.19 -6.60 5.54
N PHE A 12 -2.70 -5.37 5.41
CA PHE A 12 -1.50 -4.91 6.09
C PHE A 12 -1.78 -3.61 6.85
N ARG A 13 -0.97 -3.34 7.86
CA ARG A 13 -0.96 -2.06 8.59
C ARG A 13 0.45 -1.49 8.53
N ALA A 14 0.54 -0.23 8.11
CA ALA A 14 1.77 0.55 8.16
C ALA A 14 1.71 1.48 9.38
N THR A 15 2.69 1.39 10.27
CA THR A 15 2.80 2.23 11.48
C THR A 15 4.12 2.98 11.46
N LYS A 16 4.09 4.30 11.64
CA LYS A 16 5.28 5.14 11.77
C LYS A 16 5.66 5.31 13.25
N THR A 17 6.92 5.59 13.53
CA THR A 17 7.45 5.74 14.91
C THR A 17 6.78 6.86 15.71
N ASN A 18 6.17 7.84 15.04
CA ASN A 18 5.41 8.93 15.64
C ASN A 18 3.95 8.59 15.97
N GLY A 19 3.54 7.32 15.82
CA GLY A 19 2.18 6.85 16.10
C GLY A 19 1.21 6.91 14.91
N LEU A 20 1.61 7.48 13.76
CA LEU A 20 0.77 7.49 12.57
C LEU A 20 0.53 6.06 12.06
N SER A 21 -0.73 5.73 11.77
CA SER A 21 -1.13 4.41 11.29
C SER A 21 -1.92 4.53 9.99
N ALA A 22 -1.42 3.91 8.93
CA ALA A 22 -2.13 3.71 7.68
C ALA A 22 -2.50 2.23 7.53
N TYR A 23 -3.68 1.97 6.95
CA TYR A 23 -4.19 0.64 6.69
C TYR A 23 -4.07 0.34 5.20
N ILE A 24 -3.61 -0.84 4.86
CA ILE A 24 -3.41 -1.27 3.49
C ILE A 24 -4.35 -2.44 3.27
N ARG A 25 -5.31 -2.27 2.38
CA ARG A 25 -6.30 -3.30 2.07
C ARG A 25 -6.12 -3.77 0.64
N ARG A 26 -6.30 -5.07 0.40
CA ARG A 26 -6.39 -5.58 -0.97
C ARG A 26 -7.58 -4.94 -1.65
N ILE A 27 -7.36 -4.38 -2.83
CA ILE A 27 -8.46 -3.89 -3.67
C ILE A 27 -9.10 -5.12 -4.29
N CYS A 28 -10.39 -5.33 -4.04
CA CYS A 28 -11.22 -6.15 -4.92
C CYS A 28 -11.30 -5.40 -6.26
N LEU A 29 -10.34 -5.67 -7.16
CA LEU A 29 -10.40 -5.19 -8.53
C LEU A 29 -11.64 -5.81 -9.17
N TRP A 30 -12.66 -4.99 -9.41
CA TRP A 30 -13.72 -5.37 -10.33
C TRP A 30 -13.09 -5.48 -11.73
N PRO A 31 -13.27 -6.62 -12.42
CA PRO A 31 -12.51 -6.98 -13.63
C PRO A 31 -12.66 -5.98 -14.80
N GLU A 32 -13.63 -5.08 -14.73
CA GLU A 32 -14.01 -4.22 -15.85
C GLU A 32 -13.12 -2.99 -16.07
N THR A 33 -12.39 -2.51 -15.05
CA THR A 33 -11.69 -1.22 -15.20
C THR A 33 -10.24 -1.30 -15.64
N LYS A 34 -9.49 -2.37 -15.32
CA LYS A 34 -8.11 -2.62 -15.82
C LYS A 34 -7.70 -4.10 -15.74
N PRO A 35 -7.99 -4.93 -16.75
CA PRO A 35 -7.66 -6.36 -16.74
C PRO A 35 -6.15 -6.69 -16.76
N LEU A 36 -5.28 -5.69 -17.02
CA LEU A 36 -3.82 -5.85 -17.12
C LEU A 36 -3.04 -5.45 -15.86
N GLN A 37 -3.68 -4.82 -14.87
CA GLN A 37 -3.02 -4.46 -13.62
C GLN A 37 -3.40 -5.50 -12.57
N GLY A 38 -2.43 -6.32 -12.17
CA GLY A 38 -2.60 -7.36 -11.15
C GLY A 38 -3.08 -6.83 -9.80
N PRO A 39 -3.14 -7.68 -8.75
CA PRO A 39 -3.75 -7.33 -7.46
C PRO A 39 -3.18 -6.02 -6.89
N GLY A 40 -4.04 -5.00 -6.84
CA GLY A 40 -3.73 -3.68 -6.29
C GLY A 40 -4.06 -3.60 -4.80
N TYR A 41 -3.47 -2.62 -4.13
CA TYR A 41 -3.71 -2.34 -2.72
C TYR A 41 -4.10 -0.88 -2.52
N ASP A 42 -5.14 -0.63 -1.74
CA ASP A 42 -5.55 0.72 -1.33
C ASP A 42 -4.88 1.03 0.01
N ILE A 43 -4.17 2.15 0.07
CA ILE A 43 -3.65 2.73 1.31
C ILE A 43 -4.72 3.68 1.83
N SER A 44 -5.26 3.35 3.00
CA SER A 44 -6.27 4.11 3.72
C SER A 44 -5.67 4.76 4.96
N TYR A 45 -5.97 6.04 5.17
CA TYR A 45 -5.60 6.79 6.36
C TYR A 45 -6.84 7.45 6.97
N LYS A 46 -7.02 7.34 8.29
CA LYS A 46 -8.23 7.82 9.00
C LYS A 46 -9.55 7.35 8.37
N GLY A 47 -9.56 6.15 7.77
CA GLY A 47 -10.73 5.56 7.11
C GLY A 47 -10.93 5.96 5.63
N LEU A 48 -10.08 6.83 5.08
CA LEU A 48 -10.17 7.32 3.71
C LEU A 48 -9.02 6.81 2.85
N ALA A 49 -9.30 6.38 1.62
CA ALA A 49 -8.26 5.96 0.68
C ALA A 49 -7.46 7.18 0.20
N ILE A 50 -6.15 7.17 0.44
CA ILE A 50 -5.24 8.26 0.10
C ILE A 50 -4.31 7.92 -1.07
N ALA A 51 -4.03 6.64 -1.31
CA ALA A 51 -3.17 6.20 -2.39
C ALA A 51 -3.48 4.77 -2.81
N ARG A 52 -3.11 4.42 -4.04
CA ARG A 52 -3.20 3.08 -4.60
C ARG A 52 -1.83 2.58 -4.96
N VAL A 53 -1.56 1.32 -4.66
CA VAL A 53 -0.33 0.63 -5.04
C VAL A 53 -0.67 -0.48 -6.01
N TYR A 54 -0.07 -0.42 -7.18
CA TYR A 54 -0.12 -1.47 -8.19
C TYR A 54 1.24 -2.13 -8.27
N PHE A 55 1.25 -3.41 -8.57
CA PHE A 55 2.49 -4.15 -8.71
C PHE A 55 2.64 -4.64 -10.14
N GLU A 56 3.67 -4.16 -10.80
CA GLU A 56 3.99 -4.49 -12.19
C GLU A 56 5.38 -5.15 -12.20
N ASN A 57 5.42 -6.44 -12.53
CA ASN A 57 6.62 -7.28 -12.48
C ASN A 57 7.32 -7.24 -11.10
N LYS A 58 8.59 -6.82 -11.04
CA LYS A 58 9.41 -6.66 -9.82
C LYS A 58 9.20 -5.31 -9.12
N GLY A 59 8.44 -4.39 -9.72
CA GLY A 59 8.24 -3.02 -9.25
C GLY A 59 6.91 -2.78 -8.54
N ALA A 60 6.80 -1.61 -7.91
CA ALA A 60 5.56 -1.11 -7.31
C ALA A 60 5.30 0.31 -7.83
N THR A 61 4.11 0.54 -8.38
CA THR A 61 3.64 1.82 -8.88
C THR A 61 2.69 2.42 -7.85
N VAL A 62 3.01 3.60 -7.33
CA VAL A 62 2.16 4.31 -6.36
C VAL A 62 1.42 5.43 -7.06
N LYS A 63 0.10 5.43 -6.92
CA LYS A 63 -0.79 6.49 -7.41
C LYS A 63 -1.44 7.17 -6.22
N ALA A 64 -0.98 8.38 -5.89
CA ALA A 64 -1.65 9.23 -4.92
C ALA A 64 -3.06 9.61 -5.42
N LEU A 65 -4.05 9.58 -4.53
CA LEU A 65 -5.40 10.05 -4.81
C LEU A 65 -5.52 11.51 -4.37
N ALA A 66 -6.49 12.26 -4.91
CA ALA A 66 -6.69 13.66 -4.54
C ALA A 66 -6.84 13.88 -3.02
N MET A 67 -7.35 12.88 -2.30
CA MET A 67 -7.48 12.87 -0.85
C MET A 67 -6.15 12.89 -0.10
N SER A 68 -5.02 12.51 -0.70
CA SER A 68 -3.72 12.63 -0.04
C SER A 68 -3.38 14.08 0.29
N GLY A 69 -3.83 15.04 -0.52
CA GLY A 69 -3.63 16.47 -0.29
C GLY A 69 -4.29 16.99 1.00
N ALA A 70 -5.29 16.29 1.53
CA ALA A 70 -5.92 16.63 2.80
C ALA A 70 -5.10 16.17 4.03
N PHE A 71 -4.06 15.34 3.82
CA PHE A 71 -3.24 14.75 4.89
C PHE A 71 -1.75 15.06 4.69
N PRO A 72 -1.29 16.30 4.95
CA PRO A 72 0.12 16.69 4.79
C PRO A 72 1.07 15.94 5.75
N GLU A 73 0.52 15.24 6.74
CA GLU A 73 1.22 14.35 7.65
C GLU A 73 1.77 13.07 6.99
N ILE A 74 1.27 12.72 5.79
CA ILE A 74 1.76 11.61 4.96
C ILE A 74 2.28 12.20 3.65
N SER A 75 3.59 12.25 3.49
CA SER A 75 4.22 12.74 2.26
C SER A 75 4.21 11.68 1.15
N ASP A 76 4.40 12.08 -0.10
CA ASP A 76 4.56 11.13 -1.22
C ASP A 76 5.72 10.15 -0.98
N LEU A 77 6.79 10.61 -0.34
CA LEU A 77 7.91 9.76 0.08
C LEU A 77 7.47 8.67 1.06
N ASP A 78 6.58 8.99 2.01
CA ASP A 78 6.04 8.01 2.96
C ASP A 78 5.23 6.94 2.21
N LEU A 79 4.43 7.33 1.21
CA LEU A 79 3.64 6.40 0.39
C LEU A 79 4.53 5.45 -0.43
N VAL A 80 5.63 5.96 -0.99
CA VAL A 80 6.63 5.16 -1.71
C VAL A 80 7.33 4.17 -0.77
N GLU A 81 7.73 4.60 0.42
CA GLU A 81 8.33 3.71 1.42
C GLU A 81 7.38 2.58 1.83
N ILE A 82 6.10 2.89 2.05
CA ILE A 82 5.06 1.90 2.37
C ILE A 82 4.92 0.88 1.23
N ALA A 83 4.83 1.34 -0.02
CA ALA A 83 4.71 0.48 -1.19
C ALA A 83 5.92 -0.43 -1.39
N LEU A 84 7.14 0.09 -1.16
CA LEU A 84 8.37 -0.68 -1.28
C LEU A 84 8.46 -1.79 -0.22
N ARG A 85 8.05 -1.49 1.02
CA ARG A 85 7.99 -2.49 2.10
C ARG A 85 6.91 -3.54 1.83
N LEU A 86 5.76 -3.12 1.33
CA LEU A 86 4.70 -4.03 0.91
C LEU A 86 5.18 -4.97 -0.21
N ASN A 87 5.94 -4.46 -1.19
CA ASN A 87 6.54 -5.31 -2.24
C ASN A 87 7.49 -6.36 -1.64
N LYS A 88 8.35 -5.95 -0.69
CA LYS A 88 9.29 -6.86 -0.03
C LYS A 88 8.57 -7.97 0.75
N LEU A 89 7.54 -7.63 1.51
CA LEU A 89 6.73 -8.61 2.24
C LEU A 89 6.06 -9.60 1.29
N ARG A 90 5.49 -9.11 0.19
CA ARG A 90 4.85 -9.95 -0.83
C ARG A 90 5.86 -10.88 -1.51
N SER A 91 7.03 -10.38 -1.88
CA SER A 91 8.09 -11.21 -2.47
C SER A 91 8.62 -12.26 -1.49
N ALA A 92 8.74 -11.93 -0.21
CA ALA A 92 9.13 -12.89 0.83
C ALA A 92 8.05 -13.96 1.04
N ALA A 93 6.78 -13.59 1.08
CA ALA A 93 5.66 -14.52 1.17
C ALA A 93 5.59 -15.46 -0.04
N ALA A 94 5.81 -14.95 -1.25
CA ALA A 94 5.86 -15.78 -2.47
C ALA A 94 7.08 -16.73 -2.50
N ALA A 95 8.22 -16.31 -1.94
CA ALA A 95 9.41 -17.15 -1.84
C ALA A 95 9.26 -18.30 -0.83
N GLY A 96 8.50 -18.10 0.25
CA GLY A 96 8.24 -19.14 1.26
C GLY A 96 7.22 -20.21 0.86
N LEU A 97 6.60 -20.08 -0.32
CA LEU A 97 5.62 -21.02 -0.88
C LEU A 97 6.22 -21.94 -1.97
N ASN A 98 7.53 -21.83 -2.26
CA ASN A 98 8.27 -22.71 -3.19
C ASN A 98 9.14 -23.71 -2.43
#